data_AF-A0A929FC73-F1
#
_entry.id   AF-A0A929FC73-F1
#
_cell.length_a   1.000
_cell.length_b   1.000
_cell.length_c   1.000
_cell.angle_alpha   90.00
_cell.angle_beta   90.00
_cell.angle_gamma   90.00
#
_symmetry.space_group_name_H-M   'P 1'
#
loop_
_entity.id
_entity.type
_entity.pdbx_description
1 polymer ?
#
loop_
_entity_poly.entity_id
_entity_poly.type
_entity_poly.pdbx_seq_one_letter_code
_entity_poly.pdbx_strand_id
1 'polypeptide(L)'
;MGTQTKGKTIFLLTSMVGWLLSGGALIYLSPFLANLVSPSATTSLWMENLTRGGYNPMLALAAGGGILLLTVAGNAIWYRYFEDKV
;
A
#
# COMPACT_ATOMS: atom_id res chain seq x y z
N MET A 1 -18.29 -7.71 23.67
CA MET A 1 -17.54 -8.21 22.50
C MET A 1 -18.49 -8.18 21.31
N GLY A 2 -18.19 -7.39 20.28
CA GLY A 2 -19.05 -7.29 19.10
C GLY A 2 -19.11 -8.63 18.36
N THR A 3 -20.30 -9.04 17.94
CA THR A 3 -20.53 -10.32 17.25
C THR A 3 -19.85 -10.29 15.89
N GLN A 4 -19.03 -11.28 15.59
CA GLN A 4 -18.39 -11.40 14.27
C GLN A 4 -19.44 -11.84 13.24
N THR A 5 -19.76 -10.98 12.28
CA THR A 5 -20.71 -11.30 11.20
C THR A 5 -20.01 -11.56 9.88
N LYS A 6 -20.74 -12.12 8.91
CA LYS A 6 -20.22 -12.36 7.55
C LYS A 6 -19.74 -11.06 6.89
N GLY A 7 -20.49 -9.96 7.08
CA GLY A 7 -20.13 -8.64 6.55
C GLY A 7 -18.81 -8.14 7.13
N LYS A 8 -18.65 -8.21 8.46
CA LYS A 8 -17.40 -7.86 9.14
C LYS A 8 -16.22 -8.70 8.69
N THR A 9 -16.42 -10.01 8.51
CA THR A 9 -15.37 -10.91 8.00
C THR A 9 -14.92 -10.52 6.58
N ILE A 10 -15.86 -10.27 5.66
CA ILE A 10 -15.53 -9.85 4.29
C ILE A 10 -14.78 -8.52 4.31
N PHE A 11 -15.28 -7.54 5.07
CA PHE A 11 -14.60 -6.25 5.19
C PHE A 11 -13.17 -6.38 5.68
N LEU A 12 -12.94 -7.12 6.76
CA LEU A 12 -11.60 -7.33 7.31
C LEU A 12 -10.67 -8.00 6.29
N LEU A 13 -11.14 -9.05 5.61
CA LEU A 13 -10.36 -9.74 4.58
C LEU A 13 -10.00 -8.81 3.41
N THR A 14 -10.95 -8.03 2.89
CA THR A 14 -10.68 -7.06 1.83
C THR A 14 -9.74 -5.96 2.31
N SER A 15 -9.91 -5.46 3.53
CA SER A 15 -9.01 -4.46 4.10
C SER A 15 -7.59 -4.97 4.25
N MET A 16 -7.40 -6.24 4.65
CA MET A 16 -6.08 -6.85 4.73
C MET A 16 -5.37 -6.84 3.39
N VAL A 17 -6.07 -7.18 2.30
CA VAL A 17 -5.52 -7.12 0.94
C VAL A 17 -5.09 -5.70 0.58
N GLY A 18 -5.93 -4.69 0.88
CA GLY A 18 -5.60 -3.29 0.65
C GLY A 18 -4.30 -2.87 1.35
N TRP A 19 -4.18 -3.16 2.65
CA TRP A 19 -2.98 -2.86 3.43
C TRP A 19 -1.74 -3.60 2.93
N LEU A 20 -1.88 -4.87 2.52
CA LEU A 20 -0.77 -5.69 2.04
C LEU A 20 -0.24 -5.14 0.71
N LEU A 21 -1.12 -4.76 -0.20
CA LEU A 21 -0.74 -4.14 -1.48
C LEU A 21 -0.10 -2.76 -1.28
N SER A 22 -0.64 -1.93 -0.39
CA SER A 22 -0.02 -0.65 -0.04
C SER A 22 1.37 -0.84 0.58
N GLY A 23 1.53 -1.79 1.50
CA GLY A 23 2.83 -2.12 2.09
C GLY A 23 3.84 -2.62 1.06
N GLY A 24 3.40 -3.52 0.17
CA GLY A 24 4.23 -4.01 -0.94
C GLY A 24 4.70 -2.89 -1.87
N ALA A 25 3.82 -1.94 -2.20
CA ALA A 25 4.18 -0.78 -3.01
C ALA A 25 5.21 0.14 -2.30
N LEU A 26 5.10 0.34 -0.99
CA LEU A 26 6.07 1.11 -0.22
C LEU A 26 7.45 0.45 -0.19
N ILE A 27 7.51 -0.88 -0.04
CA ILE A 27 8.77 -1.64 -0.13
C ILE A 27 9.37 -1.46 -1.53
N TYR A 28 8.56 -1.60 -2.57
CA TYR A 28 9.01 -1.41 -3.95
C TYR A 28 9.51 0.02 -4.22
N LEU A 29 8.90 1.05 -3.62
CA LEU A 29 9.30 2.45 -3.74
C LEU A 29 10.55 2.81 -2.91
N SER A 30 10.90 2.03 -1.89
CA SER A 30 11.98 2.36 -0.96
C SER A 30 13.32 2.71 -1.62
N PRO A 31 13.87 1.96 -2.61
CA PRO A 31 15.13 2.34 -3.25
C PRO A 31 15.02 3.65 -4.04
N PHE A 32 13.89 3.87 -4.71
CA PHE A 32 13.63 5.10 -5.45
C PHE A 32 13.58 6.32 -4.50
N LEU A 33 12.83 6.22 -3.41
CA LEU A 33 12.74 7.28 -2.40
C LEU A 33 14.08 7.52 -1.71
N ALA A 34 14.84 6.47 -1.40
CA ALA A 34 16.18 6.60 -0.83
C ALA A 34 17.12 7.36 -1.79
N ASN A 35 17.11 7.01 -3.08
CA ASN A 35 17.91 7.71 -4.09
C ASN A 35 17.46 9.17 -4.31
N LEU A 36 16.17 9.45 -4.15
CA LEU A 36 15.61 10.79 -4.32
C LEU A 36 15.91 11.71 -3.12
N VAL A 37 15.79 11.19 -1.89
CA VAL A 37 15.91 11.99 -0.65
C VAL A 37 17.35 12.08 -0.17
N SER A 38 18.14 11.01 -0.32
CA SER A 38 19.53 10.93 0.16
C SER A 38 20.42 10.21 -0.86
N PRO A 39 20.71 10.84 -2.01
CA PRO A 39 21.49 10.23 -3.07
C PRO A 39 22.90 9.86 -2.63
N SER A 40 23.35 8.67 -3.02
CA SER A 40 24.68 8.13 -2.77
C SER A 40 25.14 7.22 -3.91
N ALA A 41 26.41 6.79 -3.89
CA ALA A 41 26.91 5.78 -4.82
C ALA A 41 26.11 4.46 -4.73
N THR A 42 25.74 4.07 -3.51
CA THR A 42 24.96 2.84 -3.25
C THR A 42 23.55 2.95 -3.82
N THR A 43 22.82 4.04 -3.57
CA THR A 43 21.45 4.20 -4.07
C THR A 43 21.41 4.35 -5.59
N SER A 44 22.44 4.98 -6.17
CA SER A 44 22.60 5.07 -7.62
C SER A 44 22.82 3.69 -8.25
N LEU A 45 23.67 2.86 -7.65
CA LEU A 45 23.92 1.49 -8.11
C LEU A 45 22.68 0.60 -7.99
N TRP A 46 21.89 0.75 -6.92
CA TRP A 46 20.59 0.07 -6.81
C TRP A 46 19.67 0.45 -7.97
N MET A 47 19.54 1.74 -8.26
CA MET A 47 18.69 2.20 -9.34
C MET A 47 19.18 1.72 -10.72
N GLU A 48 20.48 1.68 -10.97
CA GLU A 48 21.04 1.09 -12.20
C GLU A 48 20.65 -0.38 -12.36
N ASN A 49 20.89 -1.19 -11.32
CA ASN A 49 20.60 -2.62 -11.34
C ASN A 49 19.09 -2.92 -11.44
N LEU A 50 18.27 -2.17 -10.71
CA LEU A 50 16.81 -2.33 -10.74
C LEU A 50 16.26 -1.94 -12.12
N THR A 51 16.72 -0.82 -12.68
CA THR A 51 16.24 -0.34 -13.99
C THR A 51 16.58 -1.33 -15.11
N ARG A 52 17.74 -2.00 -15.04
CA ARG A 52 18.07 -3.12 -15.95
C ARG A 52 17.04 -4.25 -15.91
N GLY A 53 16.41 -4.49 -14.76
CA GLY A 53 15.36 -5.49 -14.58
C GLY A 53 13.94 -5.01 -14.93
N GLY A 54 13.78 -3.83 -15.54
CA GLY A 54 12.48 -3.27 -15.89
C GLY A 54 11.73 -2.63 -14.70
N TYR A 55 12.45 -2.27 -13.64
CA TYR A 55 11.88 -1.54 -12.50
C TYR A 55 11.23 -0.23 -12.93
N ASN A 56 9.96 -0.02 -12.53
CA ASN A 56 9.21 1.20 -12.81
C ASN A 56 8.59 1.75 -11.51
N PRO A 57 9.26 2.71 -10.84
CA PRO A 57 8.79 3.25 -9.56
C PRO A 57 7.47 4.04 -9.70
N MET A 58 7.20 4.62 -10.87
CA MET A 58 5.97 5.39 -11.10
C MET A 58 4.72 4.52 -11.02
N LEU A 59 4.83 3.24 -11.42
CA LEU A 59 3.74 2.27 -11.29
C LEU A 59 3.39 2.04 -9.82
N ALA A 60 4.40 1.82 -8.97
CA ALA A 60 4.20 1.62 -7.55
C ALA A 60 3.68 2.88 -6.85
N LEU A 61 4.11 4.07 -7.28
CA LEU A 61 3.59 5.34 -6.78
C LEU A 61 2.10 5.50 -7.10
N ALA A 62 1.72 5.35 -8.38
CA ALA A 62 0.34 5.55 -8.82
C ALA A 62 -0.60 4.46 -8.30
N ALA A 63 -0.24 3.18 -8.51
CA ALA A 63 -1.09 2.06 -8.09
C ALA A 63 -1.10 1.92 -6.56
N GLY A 64 0.07 1.96 -5.91
CA GLY A 64 0.18 1.85 -4.46
C GLY A 64 -0.48 3.02 -3.73
N GLY A 65 -0.28 4.25 -4.22
CA GLY A 65 -0.95 5.44 -3.69
C GLY A 65 -2.47 5.39 -3.87
N GLY A 66 -2.94 4.95 -5.04
CA GLY A 66 -4.38 4.75 -5.29
C GLY A 66 -4.99 3.72 -4.35
N ILE A 67 -4.34 2.55 -4.18
CA ILE A 67 -4.79 1.50 -3.24
C ILE A 67 -4.79 2.02 -1.81
N LEU A 68 -3.79 2.80 -1.41
CA LEU A 68 -3.74 3.39 -0.07
C LEU A 68 -4.93 4.32 0.17
N LEU A 69 -5.23 5.22 -0.77
CA LEU A 69 -6.37 6.14 -0.67
C LEU A 69 -7.70 5.37 -0.56
N LEU A 70 -7.90 4.36 -1.42
CA LEU A 70 -9.10 3.51 -1.38
C LEU A 70 -9.21 2.74 -0.07
N THR A 71 -8.09 2.20 0.42
CA THR A 71 -8.06 1.44 1.68
C THR A 71 -8.40 2.33 2.87
N VAL A 72 -7.80 3.52 2.95
CA VAL A 72 -8.07 4.50 4.01
C VAL A 72 -9.53 4.97 3.96
N ALA A 73 -10.02 5.35 2.77
CA ALA A 73 -11.41 5.81 2.61
C ALA A 73 -12.41 4.70 2.94
N GLY A 74 -12.18 3.49 2.45
CA GLY A 74 -13.03 2.32 2.73
C GLY A 74 -13.08 1.98 4.22
N ASN A 75 -11.93 2.01 4.90
CA ASN A 75 -11.87 1.81 6.36
C ASN A 75 -12.60 2.93 7.10
N ALA A 76 -12.37 4.19 6.75
CA ALA A 76 -13.02 5.33 7.39
C ALA A 76 -14.56 5.27 7.25
N ILE A 77 -15.05 4.91 6.07
CA ILE A 77 -16.50 4.72 5.82
C ILE A 77 -17.03 3.54 6.63
N TRP A 78 -16.32 2.40 6.66
CA TRP A 78 -16.72 1.24 7.43
C TRP A 78 -16.89 1.57 8.92
N TYR A 79 -15.83 2.09 9.54
CA TYR A 79 -15.84 2.37 10.98
C TYR A 79 -16.86 3.44 11.35
N ARG A 80 -17.14 4.41 10.47
CA ARG A 80 -18.13 5.45 10.73
C ARG A 80 -19.58 4.96 10.65
N TYR A 81 -19.88 4.04 9.73
CA TYR A 81 -21.27 3.74 9.38
C TYR A 81 -21.72 2.31 9.66
N PHE A 82 -20.80 1.35 9.77
CA PHE A 82 -21.11 -0.08 9.75
C PHE A 82 -20.61 -0.86 10.98
N GLU A 83 -19.55 -0.42 11.67
CA GLU A 83 -18.91 -1.17 12.77
C GLU A 83 -19.88 -1.63 13.88
N ASP A 84 -20.86 -0.81 14.23
CA ASP A 84 -21.87 -1.12 15.26
C ASP A 84 -23.21 -1.62 14.69
N LYS A 85 -23.33 -1.72 13.37
CA LYS A 85 -24.60 -2.07 12.69
C LYS A 85 -24.56 -3.43 12.01
N VAL A 86 -23.36 -3.92 11.68
CA VAL A 86 -23.16 -5.12 10.85
C VAL A 86 -22.33 -6.14 11.56
#